data_AF-A0A6A3SW02-F1
#
_entry.id   AF-A0A6A3SW02-F1
#
_cell.length_a   1.000
_cell.length_b   1.000
_cell.length_c   1.000
_cell.angle_alpha   90.00
_cell.angle_beta   90.00
_cell.angle_gamma   90.00
#
_symmetry.space_group_name_H-M   'P 1'
#
loop_
_entity.id
_entity.type
_entity.pdbx_description
1 polymer ?
#
loop_
_entity_poly.entity_id
_entity_poly.type
_entity_poly.pdbx_seq_one_letter_code
_entity_poly.pdbx_strand_id
1 'polypeptide(L)'
;MDWTPVSSAFEINTAAYSVLGSEEAQPEQELRAMCDSPVETFFNFMPKSLWALVNKETNRYGLQQVTRRPASIQSNQAGSRCETLPQIRRRLKAKPAYQTHEILHVAGQLVARMLCPQNSVSARTGRWWRTARSLRGTLGGS
;
A
#
# COMPACT_ATOMS: atom_id res chain seq x y z
N MET A 1 -20.30 17.43 24.06
CA MET A 1 -19.26 16.39 23.95
C MET A 1 -17.96 17.14 24.11
N ASP A 2 -17.57 17.31 25.37
CA ASP A 2 -16.43 18.15 25.74
C ASP A 2 -15.25 17.22 25.95
N TRP A 3 -14.23 17.38 25.12
CA TRP A 3 -12.98 16.63 25.29
C TRP A 3 -12.31 17.09 26.58
N THR A 4 -11.86 16.14 27.40
CA THR A 4 -10.97 16.45 28.51
C THR A 4 -9.67 17.05 27.97
N PRO A 5 -9.05 17.98 28.72
CA PRO A 5 -7.79 18.60 28.30
C PRO A 5 -6.72 17.53 28.13
N VAL A 6 -5.89 17.66 27.09
CA VAL A 6 -4.75 16.77 26.85
C VAL A 6 -3.87 16.77 28.09
N SER A 7 -3.84 15.65 28.79
CA SER A 7 -2.90 15.44 29.89
C SER A 7 -1.50 15.34 29.29
N SER A 8 -0.74 16.44 29.36
CA SER A 8 0.68 16.47 28.99
C SER A 8 1.59 16.05 30.14
N ALA A 9 1.03 15.58 31.26
CA ALA A 9 1.78 15.06 32.39
C ALA A 9 2.19 13.61 32.11
N PHE A 10 3.26 13.42 31.35
CA PHE A 10 4.00 12.17 31.44
C PHE A 10 4.71 12.19 32.81
N GLU A 11 4.37 11.26 33.68
CA GLU A 11 5.12 11.01 34.91
C GLU A 11 6.50 10.46 34.52
N ILE A 12 7.46 11.38 34.34
CA ILE A 12 8.87 11.06 34.00
C ILE A 12 9.56 10.23 35.10
N ASN A 13 8.91 10.08 36.26
CA ASN A 13 9.46 9.41 37.43
C ASN A 13 8.50 8.36 38.01
N THR A 14 7.89 7.55 37.16
CA THR A 14 7.42 6.24 37.62
C THR A 14 8.66 5.38 37.80
N ALA A 15 8.97 5.02 39.06
CA ALA A 15 9.97 4.00 39.33
C ALA A 15 9.67 2.81 38.41
N ALA A 16 10.68 2.38 37.63
CA ALA A 16 10.55 1.23 36.76
C ALA A 16 9.87 0.10 37.55
N TYR A 17 8.83 -0.49 36.94
CA TYR A 17 8.04 -1.55 37.58
C TYR A 17 9.02 -2.53 38.24
N SER A 18 8.91 -2.78 39.54
CA SER A 18 9.95 -3.50 40.30
C SER A 18 10.20 -4.94 39.81
N VAL A 19 9.27 -5.49 39.03
CA VAL A 19 9.37 -6.81 38.37
C VAL A 19 10.05 -6.72 36.99
N LEU A 20 10.07 -5.53 36.38
CA LEU A 20 10.78 -5.27 35.14
C LEU A 20 12.22 -4.93 35.53
N GLY A 21 13.06 -5.97 35.60
CA GLY A 21 14.48 -5.82 35.91
C GLY A 21 15.15 -4.78 35.00
N SER A 22 16.23 -4.17 35.46
CA SER A 22 17.09 -3.26 34.69
C SER A 22 17.81 -3.94 33.51
N GLU A 23 17.35 -5.12 33.09
CA GLU A 23 17.90 -5.84 31.97
C GLU A 23 17.53 -5.10 30.68
N GLU A 24 18.54 -4.78 29.88
CA GLU A 24 18.32 -4.20 28.56
C GLU A 24 17.46 -5.14 27.73
N ALA A 25 16.37 -4.61 27.15
CA ALA A 25 15.52 -5.38 26.25
C ALA A 25 16.34 -5.79 25.01
N GLN A 26 16.69 -7.07 24.94
CA GLN A 26 17.47 -7.64 23.85
C GLN A 26 16.54 -8.42 22.90
N PRO A 27 16.75 -8.35 21.58
CA PRO A 27 16.04 -9.21 20.66
C PRO A 27 16.33 -10.68 20.95
N GLU A 28 15.37 -11.53 20.63
CA GLU A 28 15.47 -12.97 20.82
C GLU A 28 16.68 -13.55 20.04
N GLN A 29 17.28 -14.63 20.55
CA GLN A 29 18.56 -15.12 20.02
C GLN A 29 18.45 -15.56 18.55
N GLU A 30 17.34 -16.18 18.16
CA GLU A 30 17.10 -16.57 16.76
C GLU A 30 16.97 -15.35 15.86
N LEU A 31 16.25 -14.30 16.30
CA LEU A 31 16.13 -13.06 15.55
C LEU A 31 17.47 -12.34 15.38
N ARG A 32 18.34 -12.38 16.40
CA ARG A 32 19.71 -11.85 16.30
C ARG A 32 20.56 -12.59 15.30
N ALA A 33 20.40 -13.90 15.17
CA ALA A 33 21.14 -14.68 14.19
C ALA A 33 20.73 -14.37 12.73
N MET A 34 19.49 -13.89 12.51
CA MET A 34 18.94 -13.57 11.19
C MET A 34 19.05 -12.09 10.80
N CYS A 35 19.64 -11.24 11.64
CA CYS A 35 19.62 -9.78 11.45
C CYS A 35 20.39 -9.33 10.19
N ASP A 36 21.37 -10.11 9.74
CA ASP A 36 22.18 -9.83 8.55
C ASP A 36 21.38 -9.96 7.25
N SER A 37 20.24 -10.67 7.30
CA SER A 37 19.34 -10.88 6.16
C SER A 37 17.99 -10.20 6.42
N PRO A 38 17.74 -9.00 5.85
CA PRO A 38 16.47 -8.32 6.01
C PRO A 38 15.29 -9.12 5.44
N VAL A 39 15.54 -9.99 4.46
CA VAL A 39 14.53 -10.88 3.87
C VAL A 39 14.16 -12.02 4.82
N GLU A 40 15.14 -12.64 5.49
CA GLU A 40 14.86 -13.69 6.47
C GLU A 40 14.19 -13.12 7.71
N THR A 41 14.67 -11.97 8.20
CA THR A 41 14.01 -11.22 9.27
C THR A 41 12.55 -10.90 8.92
N PHE A 42 12.28 -10.48 7.67
CA PHE A 42 10.92 -10.26 7.19
C PHE A 42 10.05 -11.52 7.26
N PHE A 43 10.56 -12.67 6.82
CA PHE A 43 9.82 -13.93 6.87
C PHE A 43 9.68 -14.51 8.28
N ASN A 44 10.54 -14.12 9.23
CA ASN A 44 10.35 -14.44 10.64
C ASN A 44 9.07 -13.80 11.19
N PHE A 45 8.84 -12.51 10.90
CA PHE A 45 7.62 -11.81 11.32
C PHE A 45 6.40 -12.15 10.47
N MET A 46 6.61 -12.42 9.18
CA MET A 46 5.54 -12.75 8.24
C MET A 46 5.84 -14.07 7.52
N PRO A 47 5.46 -15.22 8.12
CA PRO A 47 5.80 -16.54 7.60
C PRO A 47 5.23 -16.80 6.20
N LYS A 48 5.89 -17.68 5.44
CA LYS A 48 5.46 -18.08 4.08
C LYS A 48 4.01 -18.60 4.03
N SER A 49 3.54 -19.26 5.10
CA SER A 49 2.16 -19.74 5.23
C SER A 49 1.13 -18.61 5.26
N LEU A 50 1.44 -17.49 5.90
CA LEU A 50 0.60 -16.29 5.91
C LEU A 50 0.36 -15.80 4.48
N TRP A 51 1.42 -15.71 3.68
CA TRP A 51 1.34 -15.26 2.29
C TRP A 51 0.55 -16.21 1.40
N ALA A 52 0.61 -17.52 1.64
CA ALA A 52 -0.25 -18.48 0.97
C ALA A 52 -1.74 -18.26 1.31
N LEU A 53 -2.06 -17.95 2.57
CA LEU A 53 -3.41 -17.63 3.01
C LEU A 53 -3.91 -16.30 2.41
N VAL A 54 -3.08 -15.27 2.44
CA VAL A 54 -3.37 -13.98 1.78
C VAL A 54 -3.63 -14.18 0.29
N ASN A 55 -2.86 -15.04 -0.39
CA ASN A 55 -3.07 -15.36 -1.80
C ASN A 55 -4.43 -16.02 -2.05
N LYS A 56 -4.76 -17.05 -1.27
CA LYS A 56 -6.06 -17.72 -1.35
C LYS A 56 -7.20 -16.73 -1.16
N GLU A 57 -7.10 -15.86 -0.15
CA GLU A 57 -8.14 -14.89 0.15
C GLU A 57 -8.24 -13.77 -0.89
N THR A 58 -7.11 -13.28 -1.39
CA THR A 58 -7.06 -12.26 -2.46
C THR A 58 -7.74 -12.77 -3.73
N ASN A 59 -7.46 -14.02 -4.12
CA ASN A 59 -8.10 -14.64 -5.27
C ASN A 59 -9.61 -14.87 -5.05
N ARG A 60 -10.00 -15.33 -3.85
CA ARG A 60 -11.41 -15.46 -3.48
C ARG A 60 -12.14 -14.12 -3.58
N TYR A 61 -11.57 -13.07 -3.03
CA TYR A 61 -12.09 -11.71 -3.13
C TYR A 61 -12.18 -11.25 -4.59
N GLY A 62 -11.17 -11.52 -5.41
CA GLY A 62 -11.16 -11.22 -6.84
C GLY A 62 -12.39 -11.79 -7.57
N LEU A 63 -12.75 -13.04 -7.30
CA LEU A 63 -13.94 -13.68 -7.87
C LEU A 63 -15.24 -13.01 -7.41
N GLN A 64 -15.34 -12.65 -6.13
CA GLN A 64 -16.53 -11.93 -5.61
C GLN A 64 -16.68 -10.55 -6.26
N GLN A 65 -15.57 -9.88 -6.57
CA GLN A 65 -15.58 -8.56 -7.19
C GLN A 65 -16.04 -8.58 -8.67
N VAL A 66 -15.98 -9.72 -9.35
CA VAL A 66 -16.49 -9.88 -10.73
C VAL A 66 -17.96 -9.49 -10.84
N THR A 67 -18.76 -9.74 -9.80
CA THR A 67 -20.19 -9.40 -9.79
C THR A 67 -20.43 -7.96 -9.35
N ARG A 68 -19.62 -7.45 -8.42
CA ARG A 68 -19.84 -6.16 -7.73
C ARG A 68 -19.24 -4.95 -8.46
N ARG A 69 -18.07 -5.11 -9.08
CA ARG A 69 -17.32 -4.00 -9.73
C ARG A 69 -17.78 -3.56 -11.12
N PRO A 70 -18.37 -4.41 -11.99
CA PRO A 70 -18.64 -4.02 -13.38
C PRO A 70 -19.45 -2.73 -13.52
N ALA A 71 -20.46 -2.52 -12.68
CA ALA A 71 -21.29 -1.32 -12.71
C ALA A 71 -20.48 -0.05 -12.42
N SER A 72 -19.63 -0.09 -11.38
CA SER A 72 -18.73 1.03 -11.05
C SER A 72 -17.66 1.25 -12.12
N ILE A 73 -17.13 0.17 -12.73
CA ILE A 73 -16.17 0.31 -13.83
C ILE A 73 -16.85 0.98 -15.03
N GLN A 74 -18.07 0.57 -15.37
CA GLN A 74 -18.83 1.15 -16.48
C GLN A 74 -19.15 2.63 -16.25
N SER A 75 -19.59 3.00 -15.04
CA SER A 75 -19.94 4.40 -14.71
C SER A 75 -18.72 5.33 -14.76
N ASN A 76 -17.52 4.80 -14.53
CA ASN A 76 -16.27 5.56 -14.51
C ASN A 76 -15.54 5.58 -15.87
N GLN A 77 -16.15 5.05 -16.94
CA GLN A 77 -15.55 5.11 -18.28
C GLN A 77 -15.64 6.51 -18.84
N ALA A 78 -14.50 7.05 -19.26
CA ALA A 78 -14.40 8.32 -19.98
C ALA A 78 -13.63 8.09 -21.29
N GLY A 79 -14.19 8.56 -22.41
CA GLY A 79 -13.60 8.44 -23.75
C GLY A 79 -14.49 7.69 -24.74
N SER A 80 -14.01 7.55 -25.99
CA SER A 80 -14.78 6.97 -27.12
C SER A 80 -14.92 5.45 -27.07
N ARG A 81 -14.16 4.75 -26.22
CA ARG A 81 -14.18 3.30 -26.10
C ARG A 81 -14.78 2.89 -24.75
N CYS A 82 -16.09 2.70 -24.74
CA CYS A 82 -16.81 2.17 -23.58
C CYS A 82 -17.00 0.66 -23.69
N GLU A 83 -16.56 -0.09 -22.68
CA GLU A 83 -16.86 -1.52 -22.58
C GLU A 83 -18.26 -1.72 -21.98
N THR A 84 -19.03 -2.64 -22.55
CA THR A 84 -20.33 -3.02 -21.98
C THR A 84 -20.18 -3.85 -20.70
N LEU A 85 -21.19 -3.89 -19.82
CA LEU A 85 -21.14 -4.71 -18.60
C LEU A 85 -20.77 -6.18 -18.83
N PRO A 86 -21.29 -6.87 -19.86
CA PRO A 86 -20.89 -8.25 -20.15
C PRO A 86 -19.41 -8.36 -20.55
N GLN A 87 -18.89 -7.40 -21.32
CA GLN A 87 -17.48 -7.35 -21.70
C GLN A 87 -16.59 -7.14 -20.48
N ILE A 88 -16.93 -6.20 -19.59
CA ILE A 88 -16.20 -5.96 -18.34
C ILE A 88 -16.22 -7.22 -17.47
N ARG A 89 -17.37 -7.87 -17.30
CA ARG A 89 -17.48 -9.13 -16.55
C ARG A 89 -16.61 -10.23 -17.15
N ARG A 90 -16.65 -10.41 -18.48
CA ARG A 90 -15.84 -11.41 -19.17
C ARG A 90 -14.35 -11.15 -18.97
N ARG A 91 -13.91 -9.91 -19.10
CA ARG A 91 -12.53 -9.49 -18.86
C ARG A 91 -12.10 -9.73 -17.42
N LEU A 92 -12.97 -9.44 -16.44
CA LEU A 92 -12.66 -9.70 -15.02
C LEU A 92 -12.59 -11.19 -14.70
N LYS A 93 -13.44 -12.03 -15.31
CA LYS A 93 -13.39 -13.50 -15.17
C LYS A 93 -12.15 -14.12 -15.83
N ALA A 94 -11.69 -13.54 -16.93
CA ALA A 94 -10.54 -14.03 -17.68
C ALA A 94 -9.19 -13.68 -17.02
N LYS A 95 -9.17 -12.86 -15.96
CA LYS A 95 -7.93 -12.56 -15.26
C LYS A 95 -7.38 -13.83 -14.58
N PRO A 96 -6.09 -14.15 -14.77
CA PRO A 96 -5.47 -15.25 -14.06
C PRO A 96 -5.49 -14.98 -12.55
N ALA A 97 -5.48 -16.05 -11.78
CA ALA A 97 -5.30 -15.96 -10.33
C ALA A 97 -3.92 -15.37 -10.01
N TYR A 98 -3.88 -14.56 -8.96
CA TYR A 98 -2.64 -14.04 -8.42
C TYR A 98 -1.76 -15.18 -7.91
N GLN A 99 -0.46 -15.04 -8.15
CA GLN A 99 0.55 -15.89 -7.54
C GLN A 99 1.11 -15.23 -6.27
N THR A 100 1.57 -16.05 -5.33
CA THR A 100 2.08 -15.56 -4.04
C THR A 100 3.26 -14.61 -4.21
N HIS A 101 4.12 -14.83 -5.20
CA HIS A 101 5.26 -13.95 -5.46
C HIS A 101 4.83 -12.54 -5.95
N GLU A 102 3.71 -12.44 -6.67
CA GLU A 102 3.15 -11.14 -7.10
C GLU A 102 2.67 -10.33 -5.89
N ILE A 103 2.08 -11.02 -4.90
CA ILE A 103 1.65 -10.39 -3.64
C ILE A 103 2.86 -9.92 -2.83
N LEU A 104 3.93 -10.72 -2.79
CA LEU A 104 5.19 -10.33 -2.14
C LEU A 104 5.84 -9.12 -2.83
N HIS A 105 5.80 -9.03 -4.16
CA HIS A 105 6.28 -7.84 -4.88
C HIS A 105 5.50 -6.58 -4.49
N VAL A 106 4.17 -6.67 -4.34
CA VAL A 106 3.35 -5.54 -3.87
C VAL A 106 3.72 -5.16 -2.44
N ALA A 107 3.89 -6.13 -1.55
CA ALA A 107 4.34 -5.89 -0.17
C ALA A 107 5.71 -5.19 -0.14
N GLY A 108 6.68 -5.68 -0.92
CA GLY A 108 7.99 -5.04 -1.07
C GLY A 108 7.89 -3.62 -1.62
N GLN A 109 6.98 -3.37 -2.57
CA GLN A 109 6.75 -2.02 -3.10
C GLN A 109 6.12 -1.08 -2.07
N LEU A 110 5.27 -1.58 -1.16
CA LEU A 110 4.73 -0.79 -0.04
C LEU A 110 5.85 -0.41 0.94
N VAL A 111 6.70 -1.37 1.32
CA VAL A 111 7.88 -1.11 2.17
C VAL A 111 8.80 -0.09 1.51
N ALA A 112 9.09 -0.25 0.21
CA ALA A 112 9.89 0.72 -0.54
C ALA A 112 9.28 2.13 -0.53
N ARG A 113 7.95 2.27 -0.61
CA ARG A 113 7.26 3.57 -0.49
C ARG A 113 7.31 4.16 0.91
N MET A 114 7.38 3.33 1.96
CA MET A 114 7.54 3.81 3.33
C MET A 114 8.98 4.28 3.59
N LEU A 115 9.97 3.57 3.05
CA LEU A 115 11.40 3.89 3.19
C LEU A 115 11.83 5.06 2.31
N CYS A 116 11.32 5.10 1.08
CA CYS A 116 11.44 6.20 0.16
C CYS A 116 10.06 6.80 -0.03
N PRO A 117 9.59 7.66 0.91
CA PRO A 117 8.39 8.44 0.67
C PRO A 117 8.57 9.10 -0.69
N GLN A 118 7.58 8.96 -1.58
CA GLN A 118 7.58 9.70 -2.84
C GLN A 118 7.56 11.18 -2.46
N ASN A 119 8.74 11.76 -2.30
CA ASN A 119 8.95 13.18 -2.14
C ASN A 119 8.18 13.81 -3.28
N SER A 120 7.29 14.71 -2.92
CA SER A 120 6.45 15.54 -3.77
C SER A 120 7.14 16.07 -5.05
N VAL A 121 7.34 15.23 -6.06
CA VAL A 121 7.59 15.64 -7.46
C VAL A 121 6.26 16.07 -8.10
N SER A 122 5.46 16.82 -7.34
CA SER A 122 4.31 17.61 -7.80
C SER A 122 4.46 19.10 -7.49
N ALA A 123 5.51 19.52 -6.76
CA ALA A 123 5.75 20.94 -6.53
C ALA A 123 6.65 21.60 -7.60
N ARG A 124 7.54 20.86 -8.29
CA ARG A 124 8.48 21.45 -9.27
C ARG A 124 8.16 21.20 -10.73
N THR A 125 7.46 20.12 -11.06
CA THR A 125 7.04 19.77 -12.43
C THR A 125 5.68 20.36 -12.82
N GLY A 126 4.80 20.69 -11.87
CA GLY A 126 3.49 21.30 -12.15
C GLY A 126 3.52 22.71 -12.76
N ARG A 127 4.68 23.38 -12.76
CA ARG A 127 4.88 24.70 -13.38
C ARG A 127 5.21 24.60 -14.88
N TRP A 128 5.94 23.56 -15.30
CA TRP A 128 6.32 23.33 -16.70
C TRP A 128 5.17 22.84 -17.58
N TRP A 129 4.25 22.03 -17.02
CA TRP A 129 3.07 21.55 -17.76
C TRP A 129 2.00 22.64 -17.95
N ARG A 130 1.98 23.69 -17.12
CA ARG A 130 1.06 24.82 -17.26
C ARG A 130 1.53 25.84 -18.30
N THR A 131 2.83 26.12 -18.38
CA THR A 131 3.39 27.03 -19.40
C THR A 131 3.41 26.39 -20.80
N ALA A 132 3.66 25.08 -20.92
CA ALA A 132 3.66 24.38 -22.21
C ALA A 132 2.26 24.26 -22.87
N ARG A 133 1.18 24.49 -22.11
CA ARG A 133 -0.20 24.53 -22.63
C ARG A 133 -0.63 25.93 -23.08
N SER A 134 -0.05 26.99 -22.49
CA SER A 134 -0.33 28.38 -22.88
C SER A 134 0.38 28.77 -24.19
N LEU A 135 1.60 28.30 -24.43
CA LEU A 135 2.37 28.62 -25.65
C LEU A 135 1.90 27.90 -26.92
N ARG A 136 0.97 26.95 -26.80
CA ARG A 136 0.39 26.22 -27.95
C ARG A 136 -0.94 26.79 -28.44
N GLY A 137 -1.50 27.77 -27.73
CA GLY A 137 -2.76 28.43 -28.07
C GLY A 137 -2.61 29.74 -28.87
N THR A 138 -1.39 30.25 -29.04
CA THR A 138 -1.14 31.60 -29.63
C THR A 138 -0.46 31.57 -31.01
N LEU A 139 -0.28 30.41 -31.63
CA LEU A 139 0.36 30.28 -32.96
C LEU A 139 -0.56 29.64 -34.02
N GLY A 140 -1.87 29.66 -33.80
CA GLY A 140 -2.87 29.12 -34.73
C GLY A 140 -3.98 30.10 -35.06
N GLY A 141 -3.65 31.38 -35.27
CA GLY A 141 -4.64 32.42 -35.58
C GLY A 141 -4.01 33.66 -36.18
N SER A 142 -3.70 33.59 -37.47
CA SER A 142 -3.87 34.62 -38.51
C SER A 142 -3.23 34.13 -39.80
#